data_AF-A0A2I1DFX1-F1
#
_entry.id   AF-A0A2I1DFX1-F1
#
_cell.length_a   1.000
_cell.length_b   1.000
_cell.length_c   1.000
_cell.angle_alpha   90.00
_cell.angle_beta   90.00
_cell.angle_gamma   90.00
#
_symmetry.space_group_name_H-M   'P 1'
#
loop_
_entity.id
_entity.type
_entity.pdbx_description
1 polymer ?
#
loop_
_entity_poly.entity_id
_entity_poly.type
_entity_poly.pdbx_seq_one_letter_code
_entity_poly.pdbx_strand_id
1 'polypeptide(L)'
;MLYELIAIVRPGSLHEVREIARNCGLQVLRSGGVIRGYTNWGTFRLPKPTTKHQARYNDGHHFIMRFDSSGPVQTSIRRTLGLDPRMIRFSVVKLGDKLEEIKDVEGHITWNHARNISDTI
;
A
#
# COMPACT_ATOMS: atom_id res chain seq x y z
N MET A 1 -13.73 -8.11 5.31
CA MET A 1 -13.02 -6.94 5.85
C MET A 1 -12.33 -6.22 4.71
N LEU A 2 -12.42 -4.89 4.71
CA LEU A 2 -11.72 -4.04 3.77
C LEU A 2 -10.35 -3.64 4.34
N TYR A 3 -9.30 -3.82 3.54
CA TYR A 3 -7.95 -3.42 3.89
C TYR A 3 -7.34 -2.47 2.86
N GLU A 4 -6.40 -1.67 3.33
CA GLU A 4 -5.56 -0.81 2.51
C GLU A 4 -4.09 -1.13 2.78
N LEU A 5 -3.36 -1.51 1.73
CA LEU A 5 -1.92 -1.68 1.75
C LEU A 5 -1.27 -0.41 1.21
N ILE A 6 -0.47 0.25 2.05
CA ILE A 6 0.40 1.37 1.66
C ILE A 6 1.81 0.82 1.57
N ALA A 7 2.37 0.80 0.36
CA ALA A 7 3.67 0.20 0.08
C ALA A 7 4.68 1.26 -0.39
N ILE A 8 5.89 1.17 0.14
CA ILE A 8 7.04 2.01 -0.21
C ILE A 8 8.14 1.08 -0.74
N VAL A 9 8.34 1.10 -2.04
CA VAL A 9 9.35 0.31 -2.76
C VAL A 9 10.58 1.17 -3.01
N ARG A 10 11.76 0.55 -3.12
CA ARG A 10 12.97 1.23 -3.59
C ARG A 10 12.72 1.93 -4.94
N PRO A 11 13.23 3.15 -5.14
CA PRO A 11 13.11 3.84 -6.41
C PRO A 11 14.05 3.21 -7.46
N GLY A 12 13.79 3.51 -8.73
CA GLY A 12 14.68 3.18 -9.86
C GLY A 12 14.12 2.18 -10.87
N SER A 13 13.17 1.32 -10.47
CA SER A 13 12.56 0.35 -11.38
C SER A 13 11.05 0.24 -11.19
N LEU A 14 10.28 0.76 -12.17
CA LEU A 14 8.82 0.58 -12.20
C LEU A 14 8.43 -0.91 -12.37
N HIS A 15 9.33 -1.72 -12.93
CA HIS A 15 9.12 -3.16 -13.06
C HIS A 15 9.01 -3.82 -11.68
N GLU A 16 9.89 -3.47 -10.74
CA GLU A 16 9.85 -4.00 -9.37
C GLU A 16 8.53 -3.66 -8.67
N VAL A 17 8.09 -2.41 -8.80
CA VAL A 17 6.81 -1.93 -8.24
C VAL A 17 5.65 -2.75 -8.80
N ARG A 18 5.60 -2.93 -10.13
CA ARG A 18 4.56 -3.70 -10.80
C ARG A 18 4.56 -5.16 -10.36
N GLU A 19 5.73 -5.76 -10.22
CA GLU A 19 5.87 -7.16 -9.82
C GLU A 19 5.37 -7.38 -8.39
N ILE A 20 5.74 -6.51 -7.46
CA ILE A 20 5.27 -6.56 -6.07
C ILE A 20 3.75 -6.37 -6.01
N ALA A 21 3.22 -5.34 -6.68
CA ALA A 21 1.78 -5.09 -6.73
C ALA A 21 1.00 -6.28 -7.33
N ARG A 22 1.53 -6.89 -8.39
CA ARG A 22 0.96 -8.09 -9.03
C ARG A 22 1.01 -9.30 -8.10
N ASN A 23 2.13 -9.57 -7.45
CA ASN A 23 2.29 -10.73 -6.57
C ASN A 23 1.34 -10.64 -5.36
N CYS A 24 1.24 -9.46 -4.74
CA CYS A 24 0.27 -9.22 -3.67
C CYS A 24 -1.17 -9.36 -4.16
N GLY A 25 -1.49 -8.79 -5.33
CA GLY A 25 -2.83 -8.92 -5.93
C GLY A 25 -3.20 -10.38 -6.21
N LEU A 26 -2.30 -11.14 -6.83
CA LEU A 26 -2.49 -12.57 -7.09
C LEU A 26 -2.70 -13.35 -5.78
N GLN A 27 -1.99 -13.02 -4.70
CA GLN A 27 -2.16 -13.65 -3.41
C GLN A 27 -3.58 -13.41 -2.82
N VAL A 28 -4.12 -12.19 -2.98
CA VAL A 28 -5.50 -11.86 -2.62
C VAL A 28 -6.48 -12.70 -3.45
N LEU A 29 -6.34 -12.65 -4.78
CA LEU A 29 -7.26 -13.30 -5.72
C LEU A 29 -7.28 -14.83 -5.53
N ARG A 30 -6.11 -15.46 -5.37
CA ARG A 30 -5.98 -16.91 -5.12
C ARG A 30 -6.63 -17.36 -3.83
N SER A 31 -6.79 -16.44 -2.87
CA SER A 31 -7.43 -16.71 -1.59
C SER A 31 -8.92 -16.35 -1.57
N GLY A 32 -9.51 -16.06 -2.74
CA GLY A 32 -10.92 -15.67 -2.89
C GLY A 32 -11.23 -14.24 -2.46
N GLY A 33 -10.21 -13.40 -2.26
CA GLY A 33 -10.41 -11.97 -2.00
C GLY A 33 -10.65 -11.17 -3.28
N VAL A 34 -11.06 -9.91 -3.13
CA VAL A 34 -11.34 -8.99 -4.23
C VAL A 34 -10.41 -7.79 -4.15
N ILE A 35 -9.81 -7.40 -5.27
CA ILE A 35 -9.02 -6.17 -5.36
C ILE A 35 -9.95 -5.05 -5.82
N ARG A 36 -10.07 -3.97 -5.04
CA ARG A 36 -10.89 -2.80 -5.42
C ARG A 36 -10.15 -1.88 -6.38
N GLY A 37 -8.84 -1.73 -6.20
CA GLY A 37 -8.06 -0.87 -7.07
C GLY A 37 -6.63 -0.66 -6.60
N TYR A 38 -5.86 -0.06 -7.50
CA TYR A 38 -4.49 0.39 -7.28
C TYR A 38 -4.44 1.90 -7.48
N THR A 39 -3.69 2.58 -6.61
CA THR A 39 -3.37 4.00 -6.79
C THR A 39 -1.86 4.15 -6.75
N ASN A 40 -1.29 4.66 -7.84
CA ASN A 40 0.13 4.95 -7.92
C ASN A 40 0.38 6.40 -7.50
N TRP A 41 1.17 6.62 -6.45
CA TRP A 41 1.57 7.96 -6.01
C TRP A 41 2.95 8.37 -6.54
N GLY A 42 3.68 7.46 -7.18
CA GLY A 42 4.98 7.74 -7.74
C GLY A 42 6.08 7.86 -6.69
N THR A 43 7.21 8.43 -7.10
CA THR A 43 8.40 8.55 -6.25
C THR A 43 8.40 9.90 -5.53
N PHE A 44 8.50 9.88 -4.20
CA PHE A 44 8.68 11.09 -3.40
C PHE A 44 9.57 10.84 -2.18
N ARG A 45 9.98 11.94 -1.55
CA ARG A 45 10.92 11.94 -0.43
C ARG A 45 10.32 11.28 0.80
N LEU A 46 11.09 10.38 1.42
CA LEU A 46 10.72 9.77 2.69
C LEU A 46 10.75 10.83 3.80
N PRO A 47 9.89 10.72 4.83
CA PRO A 47 9.90 11.66 5.96
C PRO A 47 11.24 11.72 6.70
N LYS A 48 11.99 10.62 6.66
CA LYS A 48 13.38 10.55 7.14
C LYS A 48 14.19 9.55 6.30
N PRO A 49 15.50 9.77 6.12
CA PRO A 49 16.38 8.79 5.51
C PRO A 49 16.26 7.44 6.23
N THR A 50 15.99 6.39 5.48
CA THR A 50 15.75 5.06 6.03
C THR A 50 16.77 4.08 5.47
N THR A 51 17.49 3.40 6.36
CA THR A 51 18.43 2.33 5.99
C THR A 51 17.71 0.99 6.04
N LYS A 52 17.74 0.23 4.95
CA LYS A 52 17.18 -1.12 4.89
C LYS A 52 17.95 -1.98 3.89
N HIS A 53 18.15 -3.26 4.20
CA HIS A 53 18.94 -4.19 3.38
C HIS A 53 20.30 -3.59 2.95
N GLN A 54 21.02 -2.99 3.92
CA GLN A 54 22.32 -2.34 3.73
C GLN A 54 22.35 -1.14 2.76
N ALA A 55 21.18 -0.65 2.30
CA ALA A 55 21.07 0.54 1.46
C ALA A 55 20.36 1.67 2.21
N ARG A 56 20.81 2.92 1.99
CA ARG A 56 20.18 4.13 2.54
C ARG A 56 19.29 4.77 1.48
N TYR A 57 18.01 4.94 1.80
CA TYR A 57 17.03 5.54 0.91
C TYR A 57 16.58 6.90 1.43
N ASN A 58 16.57 7.90 0.55
CA ASN A 58 15.98 9.22 0.80
C ASN A 58 14.62 9.37 0.13
N ASP A 59 14.39 8.67 -0.97
CA ASP A 59 13.17 8.70 -1.75
C ASP A 59 12.64 7.27 -1.91
N GLY A 60 11.33 7.12 -2.12
CA GLY A 60 10.68 5.82 -2.30
C GLY A 60 9.51 5.91 -3.25
N HIS A 61 9.22 4.82 -3.95
CA HIS A 61 8.07 4.72 -4.84
C HIS A 61 6.85 4.22 -4.06
N HIS A 62 5.80 5.03 -4.02
CA HIS A 62 4.62 4.79 -3.22
C HIS A 62 3.47 4.31 -4.08
N PHE A 63 2.85 3.22 -3.66
CA PHE A 63 1.60 2.78 -4.24
C PHE A 63 0.68 2.27 -3.14
N ILE A 64 -0.61 2.32 -3.43
CA ILE A 64 -1.65 1.85 -2.54
C ILE A 64 -2.49 0.80 -3.27
N MET A 65 -2.83 -0.25 -2.54
CA MET A 65 -3.72 -1.32 -3.00
C MET A 65 -4.85 -1.48 -1.99
N ARG A 66 -6.10 -1.33 -2.44
CA ARG A 66 -7.30 -1.60 -1.64
C ARG A 66 -7.87 -2.95 -2.01
N PHE A 67 -8.17 -3.76 -1.01
CA PHE A 67 -8.68 -5.11 -1.23
C PHE A 67 -9.55 -5.61 -0.08
N ASP A 68 -10.52 -6.44 -0.41
CA ASP A 68 -11.31 -7.20 0.54
C ASP A 68 -10.74 -8.61 0.69
N SER A 69 -10.44 -9.00 1.92
CA SER A 69 -9.98 -10.36 2.22
C SER A 69 -10.33 -10.78 3.65
N SER A 70 -10.00 -12.04 3.96
CA SER A 70 -9.97 -12.52 5.34
C SER A 70 -8.70 -12.06 6.07
N GLY A 71 -8.72 -12.08 7.41
CA GLY A 71 -7.57 -11.73 8.25
C GLY A 71 -6.30 -12.57 8.02
N PRO A 72 -6.41 -13.91 7.85
CA PRO A 72 -5.24 -14.74 7.53
C PRO A 72 -4.55 -14.35 6.21
N VAL A 73 -5.32 -13.99 5.18
CA VAL A 73 -4.78 -13.56 3.87
C VAL A 73 -4.00 -12.25 4.02
N GLN A 74 -4.56 -11.29 4.75
CA GLN A 74 -3.87 -10.03 5.04
C GLN A 74 -2.55 -10.27 5.80
N THR A 75 -2.55 -11.17 6.78
CA THR A 75 -1.35 -11.52 7.54
C THR A 75 -0.30 -12.17 6.63
N SER A 76 -0.74 -13.04 5.72
CA SER A 76 0.12 -13.68 4.72
C SER A 76 0.77 -12.65 3.79
N ILE A 77 0.02 -11.65 3.31
CA ILE A 77 0.54 -10.55 2.50
C ILE A 77 1.61 -9.75 3.26
N ARG A 78 1.35 -9.43 4.54
CA ARG A 78 2.35 -8.73 5.38
C ARG A 78 3.64 -9.54 5.52
N ARG A 79 3.54 -10.86 5.65
CA ARG A 79 4.72 -11.75 5.72
C ARG A 79 5.49 -11.73 4.40
N THR A 80 4.81 -11.91 3.28
CA THR A 80 5.44 -11.87 1.94
C THR A 80 6.17 -10.55 1.70
N LEU A 81 5.52 -9.41 1.96
CA LEU A 81 6.12 -8.08 1.80
C LEU A 81 7.25 -7.80 2.80
N GLY A 82 7.21 -8.41 3.98
CA GLY A 82 8.28 -8.33 4.98
C GLY A 82 9.59 -8.98 4.52
N LEU A 83 9.48 -9.99 3.66
CA LEU A 83 10.62 -10.75 3.14
C LEU A 83 11.19 -10.18 1.83
N ASP A 84 10.44 -9.31 1.14
CA ASP A 84 10.89 -8.75 -0.14
C ASP A 84 11.99 -7.67 0.10
N PRO A 85 13.24 -7.87 -0.38
CA PRO A 85 14.34 -6.95 -0.13
C PRO A 85 14.19 -5.60 -0.85
N ARG A 86 13.30 -5.51 -1.83
CA ARG A 86 13.00 -4.30 -2.61
C ARG A 86 12.05 -3.37 -1.86
N MET A 87 11.38 -3.87 -0.83
CA MET A 87 10.48 -3.08 0.01
C MET A 87 11.28 -2.25 1.00
N ILE A 88 11.07 -0.93 1.02
CA ILE A 88 11.58 -0.05 2.08
C ILE A 88 10.67 -0.17 3.31
N ARG A 89 9.36 0.04 3.14
CA ARG A 89 8.38 -0.02 4.21
C ARG A 89 7.02 -0.34 3.65
N PHE A 90 6.15 -0.94 4.45
CA PHE A 90 4.74 -1.05 4.13
C PHE A 90 3.91 -0.95 5.41
N SER A 91 2.64 -0.63 5.24
CA SER A 91 1.62 -0.72 6.28
C SER A 91 0.37 -1.33 5.67
N VAL A 92 -0.34 -2.14 6.45
CA VAL A 92 -1.66 -2.62 6.06
C VAL A 92 -2.64 -2.21 7.13
N VAL A 93 -3.65 -1.44 6.73
CA VAL A 93 -4.65 -0.83 7.61
C VAL A 93 -6.00 -1.48 7.34
N LYS A 94 -6.76 -1.81 8.39
CA LYS A 94 -8.16 -2.23 8.27
C LYS A 94 -9.01 -0.96 8.13
N LEU A 95 -9.73 -0.82 7.02
CA LEU A 95 -10.62 0.32 6.80
C LEU A 95 -12.02 0.08 7.37
N GLY A 96 -12.50 -1.16 7.38
CA GLY A 96 -13.81 -1.51 7.92
C GLY A 96 -14.07 -3.01 7.93
N ASP A 97 -15.11 -3.41 8.64
CA ASP A 97 -15.55 -4.80 8.76
C ASP A 97 -16.94 -5.01 8.17
N LYS A 98 -17.89 -4.16 8.58
CA LYS A 98 -19.30 -4.29 8.20
C LYS A 98 -19.55 -3.64 6.86
N LEU A 99 -20.56 -4.14 6.13
CA LEU A 99 -20.93 -3.61 4.82
C LEU A 99 -21.25 -2.11 4.86
N GLU A 100 -21.94 -1.67 5.92
CA GLU A 100 -22.32 -0.28 6.14
C GLU A 100 -21.11 0.67 6.21
N GLU A 101 -19.98 0.19 6.73
CA GLU A 101 -18.74 0.97 6.89
C GLU A 101 -17.94 1.04 5.57
N ILE A 102 -18.06 0.03 4.70
CA ILE A 102 -17.17 -0.17 3.56
C ILE A 102 -17.80 0.15 2.21
N LYS A 103 -19.14 0.29 2.14
CA LYS A 103 -19.88 0.44 0.87
C LYS A 103 -19.48 1.71 0.08
N ASP A 104 -19.15 2.79 0.80
CA ASP A 104 -18.84 4.09 0.20
C ASP A 104 -17.31 4.26 -0.05
N VAL A 105 -16.51 3.24 0.29
CA VAL A 105 -15.06 3.30 0.09
C VAL A 105 -14.69 2.83 -1.32
N GLU A 106 -14.36 3.78 -2.17
CA GLU A 106 -13.95 3.53 -3.56
C GLU A 106 -12.63 2.76 -3.67
N GLY A 107 -12.38 2.17 -4.84
CA GLY A 107 -11.11 1.52 -5.18
C GLY A 107 -9.97 2.49 -5.51
N HIS A 108 -10.30 3.74 -5.82
CA HIS A 108 -9.34 4.79 -6.14
C HIS A 108 -9.16 5.74 -4.95
N ILE A 109 -7.92 6.15 -4.72
CA ILE A 109 -7.57 7.13 -3.68
C ILE A 109 -7.30 8.45 -4.36
N THR A 110 -8.22 9.39 -4.20
CA THR A 110 -7.98 10.78 -4.57
C THR A 110 -6.98 11.40 -3.61
N TRP A 111 -6.01 12.13 -4.15
CA TRP A 111 -5.14 12.95 -3.32
C TRP A 111 -5.99 14.03 -2.65
N ASN A 112 -5.98 14.10 -1.32
CA ASN A 112 -6.72 15.14 -0.61
C ASN A 112 -6.05 16.49 -0.88
N HIS A 113 -6.71 17.34 -1.68
CA HIS A 113 -6.29 18.72 -1.95
C HIS A 113 -6.51 19.68 -0.76
N ALA A 114 -6.93 19.19 0.41
CA ALA A 114 -7.32 20.05 1.52
C ALA A 114 -6.74 19.59 2.86
N ARG A 115 -5.70 20.28 3.29
CA ARG A 115 -5.73 21.09 4.53
C ARG A 115 -4.78 22.26 4.29
N ASN A 116 -5.34 23.41 3.94
CA ASN A 116 -4.60 24.67 4.02
C ASN A 116 -4.21 24.84 5.48
N ILE A 117 -2.91 24.74 5.77
CA ILE A 117 -2.36 24.89 7.13
C ILE A 117 -2.70 26.29 7.69
N SER A 118 -2.93 27.25 6.80
CA SER A 118 -3.38 28.61 7.11
C SER A 118 -4.78 28.70 7.70
N ASP A 119 -5.65 27.70 7.56
CA ASP A 119 -7.02 27.75 8.12
C ASP A 119 -7.06 27.38 9.62
N THR A 120 -5.89 27.09 10.23
CA THR A 120 -5.75 26.65 11.63
C THR A 120 -4.96 27.66 12.49
N ILE A 121 -4.64 28.84 11.96
CA ILE A 121 -3.98 29.97 12.67
C ILE A 121 -4.98 31.13 12.75
#